data_AF-A0A2T7T7P2-F1
#
_entry.id   AF-A0A2T7T7P2-F1
#
_cell.length_a   1.000
_cell.length_b   1.000
_cell.length_c   1.000
_cell.angle_alpha   90.00
_cell.angle_beta   90.00
_cell.angle_gamma   90.00
#
_symmetry.space_group_name_H-M   'P 1'
#
loop_
_entity.id
_entity.type
_entity.pdbx_description
1 polymer ?
#
loop_
_entity_poly.entity_id
_entity_poly.type
_entity_poly.pdbx_seq_one_letter_code
_entity_poly.pdbx_strand_id
1 'polypeptide(L)'
;MHLAALRVVVEDPGSSESALHACLKNQEWIFGGAYVAESAGRQYTPDTILDIPLLRGDGSLHVVELKRANIQKLIIRPSGHLMLGAPAHHAVSQAQNYLRTLDESRQTILARYGIDTRRASATVVIGHPQYVSESITPHEVAETLRTYNTHMARIDVITYETLLESAERMLALSSAEQDPDPIEGPRHE
;
A
#
# COMPACT_ATOMS: atom_id res chain seq x y z
N MET A 1 -15.89 -1.10 -4.46
CA MET A 1 -15.89 -2.58 -4.58
C MET A 1 -15.57 -3.14 -3.20
N HIS A 2 -16.35 -4.10 -2.70
CA HIS A 2 -16.26 -4.52 -1.30
C HIS A 2 -14.90 -5.14 -0.96
N LEU A 3 -14.36 -4.79 0.21
CA LEU A 3 -13.15 -5.37 0.79
C LEU A 3 -13.12 -6.91 0.72
N ALA A 4 -14.29 -7.55 0.81
CA ALA A 4 -14.47 -8.99 0.62
C ALA A 4 -13.94 -9.51 -0.72
N ALA A 5 -14.09 -8.76 -1.82
CA ALA A 5 -13.57 -9.15 -3.13
C ALA A 5 -12.03 -9.16 -3.14
N LEU A 6 -11.40 -8.16 -2.51
CA LEU A 6 -9.95 -8.12 -2.39
C LEU A 6 -9.44 -9.28 -1.53
N ARG A 7 -10.14 -9.57 -0.43
CA ARG A 7 -9.81 -10.70 0.45
C ARG A 7 -9.80 -12.02 -0.32
N VAL A 8 -10.83 -12.29 -1.13
CA VAL A 8 -10.89 -13.48 -2.01
C VAL A 8 -9.68 -13.55 -2.94
N VAL A 9 -9.31 -12.44 -3.58
CA VAL A 9 -8.17 -12.40 -4.52
C VAL A 9 -6.82 -12.53 -3.81
N VAL A 10 -6.69 -12.08 -2.56
CA VAL A 10 -5.49 -12.22 -1.74
C VAL A 10 -5.33 -13.64 -1.19
N GLU A 11 -6.44 -14.28 -0.83
CA GLU A 11 -6.50 -15.65 -0.29
C GLU A 11 -6.42 -16.74 -1.36
N ASP A 12 -6.50 -16.38 -2.64
CA ASP A 12 -6.20 -17.29 -3.75
C ASP A 12 -4.68 -17.40 -3.98
N PRO A 13 -4.04 -18.56 -3.72
CA PRO A 13 -2.60 -18.75 -3.92
C PRO A 13 -2.17 -18.65 -5.40
N GLY A 14 -3.12 -18.79 -6.34
CA GLY A 14 -2.91 -18.64 -7.79
C GLY A 14 -3.05 -17.21 -8.29
N SER A 15 -3.44 -16.27 -7.43
CA SER A 15 -3.68 -14.88 -7.81
C SER A 15 -2.44 -14.18 -8.35
N SER A 16 -2.65 -13.43 -9.43
CA SER A 16 -1.60 -12.66 -10.11
C SER A 16 -1.58 -11.21 -9.65
N GLU A 17 -0.47 -10.51 -9.89
CA GLU A 17 -0.37 -9.06 -9.65
C GLU A 17 -1.43 -8.28 -10.43
N SER A 18 -1.74 -8.70 -11.66
CA SER A 18 -2.80 -8.09 -12.46
C SER A 18 -4.20 -8.28 -11.87
N ALA A 19 -4.47 -9.43 -11.23
CA ALA A 19 -5.74 -9.66 -10.52
C ALA A 19 -5.86 -8.76 -9.29
N LEU A 20 -4.78 -8.63 -8.51
CA LEU A 20 -4.69 -7.73 -7.36
C LEU A 20 -4.85 -6.26 -7.78
N HIS A 21 -4.16 -5.85 -8.85
CA HIS A 21 -4.28 -4.52 -9.45
C HIS A 21 -5.72 -4.21 -9.87
N ALA A 22 -6.37 -5.14 -10.60
CA ALA A 22 -7.76 -4.97 -11.04
C ALA A 22 -8.72 -4.79 -9.85
N CYS A 23 -8.45 -5.46 -8.73
CA CYS A 23 -9.27 -5.34 -7.51
C CYS A 23 -9.01 -4.05 -6.71
N LEU A 24 -7.83 -3.45 -6.85
CA LEU A 24 -7.43 -2.23 -6.13
C LEU A 24 -7.63 -0.95 -6.94
N LYS A 25 -7.78 -1.07 -8.26
CA LYS A 25 -8.00 0.07 -9.16
C LYS A 25 -9.26 0.86 -8.75
N ASN A 26 -9.14 2.19 -8.71
CA ASN A 26 -10.20 3.11 -8.27
C ASN A 26 -10.71 2.86 -6.83
N GLN A 27 -9.84 2.34 -5.95
CA GLN A 27 -10.13 2.12 -4.53
C GLN A 27 -9.12 2.83 -3.64
N GLU A 28 -8.77 4.07 -3.96
CA GLU A 28 -7.76 4.88 -3.27
C GLU A 28 -7.97 4.97 -1.75
N TRP A 29 -9.23 4.95 -1.30
CA TRP A 29 -9.62 4.96 0.11
C TRP A 29 -8.99 3.81 0.91
N ILE A 30 -8.70 2.66 0.26
CA ILE A 30 -8.15 1.48 0.92
C ILE A 30 -6.74 1.72 1.46
N PHE A 31 -6.03 2.69 0.89
CA PHE A 31 -4.66 3.04 1.30
C PHE A 31 -4.62 4.06 2.44
N GLY A 32 -5.75 4.68 2.83
CA GLY A 32 -5.79 5.69 3.89
C GLY A 32 -6.47 7.00 3.48
N GLY A 33 -6.89 7.77 4.49
CA GLY A 33 -7.45 9.12 4.29
C GLY A 33 -6.45 10.20 3.83
N ALA A 34 -5.17 9.85 3.66
CA ALA A 34 -4.14 10.76 3.18
C ALA A 34 -4.23 11.02 1.65
N TYR A 35 -4.98 10.19 0.93
CA TYR A 35 -5.10 10.22 -0.52
C TYR A 35 -6.43 10.81 -0.96
N VAL A 36 -6.38 11.76 -1.88
CA VAL A 36 -7.57 12.51 -2.33
C VAL A 36 -8.08 12.02 -3.69
N ALA A 37 -7.25 11.33 -4.47
CA ALA A 37 -7.61 10.74 -5.76
C ALA A 37 -6.53 9.76 -6.26
N GLU A 38 -6.93 8.82 -7.11
CA GLU A 38 -6.03 8.19 -8.08
C GLU A 38 -5.74 9.19 -9.22
N SER A 39 -4.49 9.29 -9.67
CA SER A 39 -4.14 10.22 -10.75
C SER A 39 -4.68 9.73 -12.10
N ALA A 40 -5.04 10.67 -12.98
CA ALA A 40 -5.65 10.39 -14.29
C ALA A 40 -4.77 9.58 -15.26
N GLY A 41 -3.48 9.38 -14.96
CA GLY A 41 -2.55 8.63 -15.80
C GLY A 41 -1.55 7.83 -14.97
N ARG A 42 -1.08 6.71 -15.54
CA ARG A 42 -0.10 5.80 -14.93
C ARG A 42 1.32 5.94 -15.48
N GLN A 43 1.49 6.68 -16.57
CA GLN A 43 2.76 6.84 -17.27
C GLN A 43 3.16 8.32 -17.29
N TYR A 44 4.14 8.67 -16.45
CA TYR A 44 4.64 10.05 -16.35
C TYR A 44 5.92 10.27 -17.15
N THR A 45 6.63 9.20 -17.46
CA THR A 45 7.82 9.17 -18.32
C THR A 45 7.67 8.03 -19.35
N PRO A 46 8.39 8.07 -20.50
CA PRO A 46 8.24 7.06 -21.56
C PRO A 46 8.45 5.62 -21.07
N ASP A 47 9.38 5.41 -20.16
CA ASP A 47 9.83 4.07 -19.77
C ASP A 47 9.24 3.58 -18.44
N THR A 48 8.37 4.37 -17.80
CA THR A 48 7.84 4.06 -16.46
C THR A 48 6.32 4.05 -16.44
N ILE A 49 5.75 2.87 -16.23
CA ILE A 49 4.32 2.67 -15.95
C ILE A 49 4.19 2.30 -14.47
N LEU A 50 3.53 3.16 -13.70
CA LEU A 50 3.26 2.92 -12.29
C LEU A 50 2.04 2.02 -12.12
N ASP A 51 2.02 1.24 -11.04
CA ASP A 51 0.87 0.39 -10.71
C ASP A 51 -0.34 1.23 -10.30
N ILE A 52 -0.30 1.89 -9.15
CA ILE A 52 -1.37 2.80 -8.71
C ILE A 52 -0.77 4.13 -8.26
N PRO A 53 -0.87 5.19 -9.07
CA PRO A 53 -0.44 6.53 -8.69
C PRO A 53 -1.56 7.25 -7.90
N LEU A 54 -1.30 7.54 -6.64
CA LEU A 54 -2.18 8.29 -5.76
C LEU A 54 -1.71 9.73 -5.59
N LEU A 55 -2.64 10.66 -5.41
CA LEU A 55 -2.35 12.04 -5.03
C LEU A 55 -2.67 12.25 -3.56
N ARG A 56 -1.72 12.85 -2.83
CA ARG A 56 -1.93 13.30 -1.45
C ARG A 56 -2.62 14.66 -1.43
N GLY A 57 -3.23 15.01 -0.30
CA GLY A 57 -3.91 16.30 -0.12
C GLY A 57 -3.01 17.54 -0.34
N ASP A 58 -1.69 17.37 -0.27
CA ASP A 58 -0.70 18.41 -0.56
C ASP A 58 -0.20 18.42 -2.02
N GLY A 59 -0.84 17.65 -2.90
CA GLY A 59 -0.53 17.53 -4.32
C GLY A 59 0.70 16.66 -4.64
N SER A 60 1.35 16.06 -3.65
CA SER A 60 2.47 15.15 -3.89
C SER A 60 1.99 13.78 -4.40
N LEU A 61 2.79 13.19 -5.29
CA LEU A 61 2.54 11.86 -5.83
C LEU A 61 2.90 10.77 -4.80
N HIS A 62 2.11 9.73 -4.72
CA HIS A 62 2.44 8.52 -3.97
C HIS A 62 2.23 7.30 -4.86
N VAL A 63 3.22 6.43 -4.94
CA VAL A 63 3.21 5.27 -5.82
C VAL A 63 2.91 4.02 -5.00
N VAL A 64 1.82 3.33 -5.29
CA VAL A 64 1.66 1.97 -4.79
C VAL A 64 2.21 1.00 -5.82
N GLU A 65 3.22 0.23 -5.44
CA GLU A 65 3.80 -0.87 -6.22
C GLU A 65 3.22 -2.19 -5.70
N LEU A 66 2.58 -2.96 -6.57
CA LEU A 66 1.92 -4.20 -6.19
C LEU A 66 2.79 -5.40 -6.52
N LYS A 67 2.83 -6.36 -5.61
CA LYS A 67 3.45 -7.68 -5.81
C LYS A 67 2.48 -8.77 -5.41
N ARG A 68 2.79 -10.02 -5.75
CA ARG A 68 1.93 -11.15 -5.39
C ARG A 68 1.69 -11.24 -3.88
N ALA A 69 0.50 -11.71 -3.51
CA ALA A 69 0.18 -12.07 -2.12
C ALA A 69 0.90 -13.36 -1.70
N ASN A 70 0.97 -14.37 -2.58
CA ASN A 70 1.65 -15.63 -2.29
C ASN A 70 3.17 -15.52 -2.46
N ILE A 71 3.88 -15.24 -1.36
CA ILE A 71 5.35 -15.19 -1.32
C ILE A 71 5.87 -15.95 -0.09
N GLN A 72 6.24 -17.20 -0.31
CA GLN A 72 6.76 -18.10 0.75
C GLN A 72 8.02 -17.58 1.44
N LYS A 73 8.89 -16.92 0.68
CA LYS A 73 10.16 -16.34 1.15
C LYS A 73 10.07 -14.83 1.32
N LEU A 74 8.92 -14.31 1.77
CA LEU A 74 8.80 -12.89 2.10
C LEU A 74 9.77 -12.52 3.23
N ILE A 75 9.78 -13.35 4.27
CA ILE A 75 10.73 -13.33 5.38
C ILE A 75 11.51 -14.64 5.36
N ILE A 76 12.80 -14.56 5.67
CA ILE A 76 13.70 -15.71 5.75
C ILE A 76 14.44 -15.69 7.09
N ARG A 77 14.94 -16.86 7.51
CA ARG A 77 15.69 -17.02 8.75
C ARG A 77 17.08 -17.64 8.53
N PRO A 78 17.98 -17.01 7.76
CA PRO A 78 19.36 -17.50 7.64
C PRO A 78 20.07 -17.41 8.99
N SER A 79 20.71 -18.50 9.41
CA SER A 79 21.49 -18.57 10.64
C SER A 79 20.73 -18.11 11.91
N GLY A 80 19.41 -18.34 11.96
CA GLY A 80 18.57 -18.04 13.13
C GLY A 80 18.00 -16.62 13.20
N HIS A 81 18.45 -15.70 12.34
CA HIS A 81 18.00 -14.30 12.36
C HIS A 81 16.98 -14.01 11.27
N LEU A 82 15.89 -13.31 11.63
CA LEU A 82 14.85 -12.90 10.69
C LEU A 82 15.31 -11.73 9.83
N MET A 83 15.03 -11.81 8.53
CA MET A 83 15.23 -10.72 7.58
C MET A 83 14.29 -10.85 6.38
N LEU A 84 14.15 -9.78 5.59
CA LEU A 84 13.39 -9.82 4.35
C LEU A 84 14.09 -10.75 3.34
N GLY A 85 13.29 -11.48 2.57
CA GLY A 85 13.79 -12.24 1.43
C GLY A 85 13.98 -11.38 0.20
N ALA A 86 14.66 -11.95 -0.80
CA ALA A 86 14.94 -11.28 -2.08
C ALA A 86 13.71 -10.64 -2.76
N PRO A 87 12.51 -11.25 -2.78
CA PRO A 87 11.35 -10.65 -3.45
C PRO A 87 11.01 -9.24 -2.94
N ALA A 88 11.11 -9.01 -1.63
CA ALA A 88 10.82 -7.70 -1.05
C ALA A 88 11.92 -6.68 -1.38
N HIS A 89 13.20 -7.09 -1.35
CA HIS A 89 14.29 -6.22 -1.79
C HIS A 89 14.17 -5.82 -3.26
N HIS A 90 13.82 -6.75 -4.14
CA HIS A 90 13.58 -6.44 -5.55
C HIS A 90 12.43 -5.45 -5.74
N ALA A 91 11.33 -5.62 -5.03
CA ALA A 91 10.19 -4.71 -5.09
C ALA A 91 10.54 -3.30 -4.58
N VAL A 92 11.31 -3.20 -3.50
CA VAL A 92 11.84 -1.91 -3.00
C VAL A 92 12.77 -1.28 -4.02
N SER A 93 13.70 -2.03 -4.61
CA SER A 93 14.58 -1.49 -5.66
C SER A 93 13.81 -1.03 -6.90
N GLN A 94 12.71 -1.69 -7.24
CA GLN A 94 11.81 -1.24 -8.30
C GLN A 94 11.15 0.10 -7.95
N ALA A 95 10.60 0.25 -6.74
CA ALA A 95 10.05 1.51 -6.26
C ALA A 95 11.10 2.64 -6.20
N GLN A 96 12.33 2.33 -5.77
CA GLN A 96 13.46 3.29 -5.79
C GLN A 96 13.75 3.81 -7.20
N ASN A 97 13.74 2.92 -8.20
CA ASN A 97 13.94 3.31 -9.59
C ASN A 97 12.83 4.24 -10.09
N TYR A 98 11.57 4.00 -9.73
CA TYR A 98 10.50 4.93 -10.06
C TYR A 98 10.70 6.29 -9.41
N LEU A 99 10.98 6.34 -8.11
CA LEU A 99 11.20 7.61 -7.42
C LEU A 99 12.36 8.39 -8.03
N ARG A 100 13.46 7.72 -8.37
CA ARG A 100 14.59 8.34 -9.09
C ARG A 100 14.15 8.93 -10.44
N THR A 101 13.45 8.16 -11.26
CA THR A 101 12.97 8.63 -12.57
C THR A 101 11.99 9.81 -12.44
N LEU A 102 11.11 9.80 -11.43
CA LEU A 102 10.19 10.88 -11.13
C LEU A 102 10.92 12.15 -10.65
N ASP A 103 11.98 12.01 -9.86
CA ASP A 103 12.84 13.11 -9.41
C ASP A 103 13.60 13.72 -10.59
N GLU A 104 14.22 12.89 -11.44
CA GLU A 104 14.97 13.30 -12.64
C GLU A 104 14.06 14.01 -13.67
N SER A 105 12.79 13.61 -13.75
CA SER A 105 11.82 14.16 -14.72
C SER A 105 10.91 15.25 -14.12
N ARG A 106 11.17 15.71 -12.90
CA ARG A 106 10.27 16.56 -12.11
C ARG A 106 9.75 17.78 -12.88
N GLN A 107 10.62 18.52 -13.55
CA GLN A 107 10.23 19.76 -14.25
C GLN A 107 9.20 19.48 -15.36
N THR A 108 9.45 18.43 -16.16
CA THR A 108 8.56 18.00 -17.23
C THR A 108 7.22 17.51 -16.68
N ILE A 109 7.25 16.71 -15.60
CA ILE A 109 6.03 16.17 -14.98
C ILE A 109 5.18 17.32 -14.40
N LEU A 110 5.80 18.26 -13.70
CA LEU A 110 5.11 19.42 -13.14
C LEU A 110 4.48 20.29 -14.23
N ALA A 111 5.22 20.59 -15.31
CA ALA A 111 4.72 21.42 -16.41
C ALA A 111 3.57 20.75 -17.18
N ARG A 112 3.61 19.42 -17.34
CA ARG A 112 2.61 18.68 -18.12
C ARG A 112 1.39 18.26 -17.33
N TYR A 113 1.55 17.89 -16.07
CA TYR A 113 0.51 17.27 -15.25
C TYR A 113 0.14 18.06 -13.99
N GLY A 114 0.89 19.12 -13.65
CA GLY A 114 0.65 19.89 -12.43
C GLY A 114 1.02 19.16 -11.14
N ILE A 115 1.78 18.05 -11.24
CA ILE A 115 2.14 17.19 -10.11
C ILE A 115 3.59 17.45 -9.71
N ASP A 116 3.82 17.79 -8.44
CA ASP A 116 5.19 17.95 -7.91
C ASP A 116 5.70 16.61 -7.36
N THR A 117 6.67 16.01 -8.06
CA THR A 117 7.29 14.74 -7.67
C THR A 117 8.42 14.88 -6.66
N ARG A 118 8.81 16.09 -6.23
CA ARG A 118 9.91 16.29 -5.25
C ARG A 118 9.69 15.50 -3.95
N ARG A 119 8.43 15.38 -3.53
CA ARG A 119 8.02 14.65 -2.32
C ARG A 119 7.36 13.32 -2.66
N ALA A 120 7.61 12.80 -3.86
CA ALA A 120 7.05 11.52 -4.25
C ALA A 120 7.50 10.43 -3.26
N SER A 121 6.59 9.59 -2.84
CA SER A 121 6.85 8.44 -1.96
C SER A 121 6.23 7.19 -2.56
N ALA A 122 6.53 6.03 -1.99
CA ALA A 122 5.94 4.79 -2.43
C ALA A 122 5.54 3.87 -1.28
N THR A 123 4.56 3.02 -1.53
CA THR A 123 4.24 1.86 -0.70
C THR A 123 4.32 0.62 -1.58
N VAL A 124 5.16 -0.33 -1.17
CA VAL A 124 5.20 -1.66 -1.75
C VAL A 124 4.20 -2.52 -0.98
N VAL A 125 3.18 -3.04 -1.66
CA VAL A 125 2.24 -4.02 -1.10
C VAL A 125 2.65 -5.39 -1.60
N ILE A 126 3.13 -6.23 -0.68
CA ILE A 126 3.77 -7.49 -1.03
C ILE A 126 3.51 -8.57 0.01
N GLY A 127 3.13 -9.75 -0.45
CA GLY A 127 3.00 -10.91 0.40
C GLY A 127 1.78 -10.87 1.34
N HIS A 128 1.49 -12.01 1.94
CA HIS A 128 0.53 -12.15 3.04
C HIS A 128 1.08 -13.18 4.04
N PRO A 129 1.02 -12.94 5.36
CA PRO A 129 1.65 -13.83 6.34
C PRO A 129 1.19 -15.29 6.26
N GLN A 130 -0.06 -15.55 5.87
CA GLN A 130 -0.59 -16.89 5.62
C GLN A 130 0.23 -17.75 4.63
N TYR A 131 1.00 -17.14 3.71
CA TYR A 131 1.79 -17.86 2.72
C TYR A 131 3.26 -17.98 3.11
N VAL A 132 3.71 -17.29 4.15
CA VAL A 132 5.10 -17.34 4.60
C VAL A 132 5.39 -18.72 5.21
N SER A 133 6.64 -19.19 5.08
CA SER A 133 7.10 -20.48 5.62
C SER A 133 6.58 -20.77 7.04
N GLU A 134 6.15 -22.01 7.28
CA GLU A 134 5.47 -22.45 8.52
C GLU A 134 6.24 -22.19 9.83
N SER A 135 7.55 -21.96 9.75
CA SER A 135 8.43 -21.64 10.88
C SER A 135 8.54 -20.14 11.23
N ILE A 136 7.75 -19.30 10.58
CA ILE A 136 7.70 -17.85 10.80
C ILE A 136 6.25 -17.46 11.09
N THR A 137 6.03 -16.87 12.26
CA THR A 137 4.68 -16.45 12.69
C THR A 137 4.26 -15.13 12.04
N PRO A 138 2.95 -14.83 11.93
CA PRO A 138 2.48 -13.52 11.46
C PRO A 138 3.04 -12.34 12.28
N HIS A 139 3.18 -12.50 13.59
CA HIS A 139 3.81 -11.50 14.46
C HIS A 139 5.28 -11.23 14.07
N GLU A 140 6.06 -12.28 13.80
CA GLU A 140 7.44 -12.14 13.34
C GLU A 140 7.53 -11.46 11.97
N VAL A 141 6.57 -11.71 11.07
CA VAL A 141 6.48 -10.99 9.79
C VAL A 141 6.26 -9.50 10.03
N ALA A 142 5.27 -9.15 10.85
CA ALA A 142 4.94 -7.77 11.18
C ALA A 142 6.14 -7.03 11.82
N GLU A 143 6.80 -7.63 12.82
CA GLU A 143 7.95 -7.02 13.51
C GLU A 143 9.17 -6.86 12.60
N THR A 144 9.39 -7.82 11.69
CA THR A 144 10.48 -7.74 10.72
C THR A 144 10.26 -6.60 9.72
N LEU A 145 9.05 -6.46 9.19
CA LEU A 145 8.68 -5.35 8.29
C LEU A 145 8.69 -4.00 9.02
N ARG A 146 8.21 -3.95 10.26
CA ARG A 146 8.25 -2.73 11.09
C ARG A 146 9.68 -2.25 11.26
N THR A 147 10.59 -3.14 11.65
CA THR A 147 12.03 -2.84 11.77
C THR A 147 12.60 -2.35 10.44
N TYR A 148 12.29 -3.06 9.34
CA TYR A 148 12.78 -2.68 8.02
C TYR A 148 12.35 -1.28 7.58
N ASN A 149 11.08 -0.94 7.78
CA ASN A 149 10.54 0.37 7.42
C ASN A 149 11.13 1.52 8.25
N THR A 150 11.65 1.27 9.47
CA THR A 150 12.24 2.36 10.29
C THR A 150 13.42 3.08 9.63
N HIS A 151 14.09 2.43 8.66
CA HIS A 151 15.24 3.00 7.96
C HIS A 151 14.88 3.62 6.60
N MET A 152 13.66 3.44 6.11
CA MET A 152 13.27 3.86 4.77
C MET A 152 12.57 5.23 4.81
N ALA A 153 13.15 6.23 4.14
CA ALA A 153 12.66 7.60 4.23
C ALA A 153 11.43 7.91 3.33
N ARG A 154 11.26 7.18 2.23
CA ARG A 154 10.23 7.47 1.20
C ARG A 154 9.47 6.22 0.73
N ILE A 155 9.81 5.05 1.24
CA ILE A 155 9.25 3.76 0.79
C ILE A 155 8.82 2.96 2.01
N ASP A 156 7.54 2.61 2.07
CA ASP A 156 7.03 1.67 3.06
C ASP A 156 6.79 0.30 2.42
N VAL A 157 7.07 -0.77 3.14
CA VAL A 157 6.73 -2.14 2.73
C VAL A 157 5.65 -2.68 3.66
N ILE A 158 4.50 -3.03 3.11
CA ILE A 158 3.38 -3.61 3.86
C ILE A 158 2.91 -4.92 3.22
N THR A 159 2.23 -5.74 4.00
CA THR A 159 1.56 -6.95 3.49
C THR A 159 0.13 -6.62 3.08
N TYR A 160 -0.50 -7.52 2.32
CA TYR A 160 -1.94 -7.45 2.05
C TYR A 160 -2.78 -7.58 3.33
N GLU A 161 -2.30 -8.32 4.34
CA GLU A 161 -2.97 -8.38 5.65
C GLU A 161 -3.03 -6.99 6.29
N THR A 162 -1.89 -6.30 6.35
CA THR A 162 -1.80 -4.92 6.89
C THR A 162 -2.69 -3.94 6.12
N LEU A 163 -2.76 -4.07 4.79
CA LEU A 163 -3.64 -3.23 3.97
C LEU A 163 -5.11 -3.50 4.28
N LEU A 164 -5.53 -4.77 4.29
CA LEU A 164 -6.90 -5.18 4.59
C LEU A 164 -7.33 -4.72 5.98
N GLU A 165 -6.52 -4.97 7.01
CA GLU A 165 -6.83 -4.55 8.37
C GLU A 165 -6.94 -3.01 8.51
N SER A 166 -6.07 -2.26 7.82
CA SER A 166 -6.10 -0.80 7.87
C SER A 166 -7.38 -0.26 7.22
N ALA A 167 -7.81 -0.87 6.11
CA ALA A 167 -9.08 -0.56 5.47
C ALA A 167 -10.28 -0.91 6.35
N GLU A 168 -10.26 -2.06 7.05
CA GLU A 168 -11.32 -2.46 8.00
C GLU A 168 -11.45 -1.46 9.14
N ARG A 169 -10.32 -1.07 9.74
CA ARG A 169 -10.29 -0.06 10.80
C ARG A 169 -10.87 1.27 10.34
N MET A 170 -10.54 1.71 9.12
CA MET A 170 -11.11 2.93 8.56
C MET A 170 -12.62 2.86 8.39
N LEU A 171 -13.13 1.74 7.84
CA LEU A 171 -14.57 1.56 7.68
C LEU A 171 -15.30 1.54 9.03
N ALA A 172 -14.72 0.87 10.04
CA ALA A 172 -15.27 0.83 11.39
C ALA A 172 -15.35 2.23 12.03
N LEU A 173 -14.32 3.07 11.84
CA LEU A 173 -14.33 4.46 12.33
C LEU A 173 -15.44 5.29 11.66
N SER A 174 -15.59 5.17 10.34
CA SER A 174 -16.65 5.89 9.61
C SER A 174 -18.06 5.44 10.00
N SER A 175 -18.24 4.18 10.39
CA SER A 175 -19.54 3.68 10.88
C SER A 175 -19.85 4.17 12.30
N ALA A 176 -18.84 4.29 13.18
CA ALA A 176 -19.03 4.77 14.55
C ALA A 176 -19.43 6.26 14.61
N GLU A 177 -19.00 7.08 13.66
CA GLU A 177 -19.38 8.50 13.55
C GLU A 177 -20.83 8.72 13.07
N GLN A 178 -21.46 7.70 12.49
CA GLN A 178 -22.83 7.77 11.94
C GLN A 178 -23.93 7.45 12.95
N ASP A 179 -23.58 7.03 14.16
CA ASP A 179 -24.52 6.70 15.25
C ASP A 179 -24.40 7.76 16.37
N PRO A 180 -24.98 8.97 16.21
CA PRO A 180 -25.00 9.93 17.30
C PRO A 180 -25.96 9.42 18.37
N ASP A 181 -25.50 9.35 19.63
CA ASP A 181 -26.33 9.16 20.81
C ASP A 181 -27.59 10.05 20.69
N PRO A 182 -28.80 9.52 20.97
CA PRO A 182 -29.99 10.34 20.98
C PRO A 182 -29.81 11.43 22.05
N ILE A 183 -29.71 12.68 21.60
CA ILE A 183 -29.73 13.86 22.45
C ILE A 183 -31.01 13.77 23.29
N GLU A 184 -30.88 13.41 24.58
CA GLU A 184 -31.96 13.59 25.56
C GLU A 184 -32.31 15.08 25.57
N GLY A 185 -33.41 15.44 24.91
CA GLY A 185 -33.99 16.78 24.97
C GLY A 185 -34.36 17.13 26.41
N PRO A 186 -34.40 18.44 26.75
CA PRO A 186 -34.60 18.87 28.13
C PRO A 186 -35.97 18.41 28.62
N ARG A 187 -35.99 17.73 29.78
CA ARG A 187 -37.22 17.46 30.51
C ARG A 187 -37.78 18.79 31.00
N HIS A 188 -38.84 19.25 30.35
CA HIS A 188 -39.67 20.32 30.87
C HIS A 188 -40.55 19.76 31.98
N GLU A 189 -40.31 20.22 33.21
CA GLU A 189 -41.30 20.27 34.29
C GLU A 189 -41.92 21.67 34.36
#